data_AF-A0A838J3R3-F1
#
_entry.id   AF-A0A838J3R3-F1
#
_cell.length_a   1.000
_cell.length_b   1.000
_cell.length_c   1.000
_cell.angle_alpha   90.00
_cell.angle_beta   90.00
_cell.angle_gamma   90.00
#
_symmetry.space_group_name_H-M   'P 1'
#
loop_
_entity.id
_entity.type
_entity.pdbx_description
1 polymer ?
#
loop_
_entity_poly.entity_id
_entity_poly.type
_entity_poly.pdbx_seq_one_letter_code
_entity_poly.pdbx_strand_id
1 'polypeptide(L)'
;MPNEINSESEKAQPLAYQIRIKGHLGSAWTDWFSGLTITTLDNGETLLTGPVVDQAALHGLLRKVRDVAMPLVSVIRVKPDPADASDVNQAKEQVVAMFEERTLLKNLPTVVDTARLAAFLASDGARVLTGTIVNASSGSVID
;
A
#
# COMPACT_ATOMS: atom_id res chain seq x y z
N MET A 1 6.67 -40.44 -9.00
CA MET A 1 7.18 -39.06 -9.03
C MET A 1 6.43 -38.28 -7.96
N PRO A 2 7.06 -37.86 -6.85
CA PRO A 2 6.38 -37.07 -5.84
C PRO A 2 6.26 -35.63 -6.33
N ASN A 3 5.05 -35.12 -6.25
CA ASN A 3 4.66 -33.75 -6.53
C ASN A 3 5.27 -32.84 -5.46
N GLU A 4 6.22 -31.98 -5.84
CA GLU A 4 6.76 -30.95 -4.96
C GLU A 4 5.68 -29.90 -4.74
N ILE A 5 5.02 -30.00 -3.58
CA ILE A 5 4.18 -28.95 -3.04
C ILE A 5 5.12 -27.78 -2.79
N ASN A 6 5.01 -26.75 -3.62
CA ASN A 6 5.74 -25.51 -3.50
C ASN A 6 5.39 -24.90 -2.13
N SER A 7 6.19 -25.21 -1.12
CA SER A 7 6.11 -24.67 0.23
C SER A 7 6.69 -23.26 0.19
N GLU A 8 6.07 -22.38 -0.59
CA GLU A 8 6.17 -20.96 -0.37
C GLU A 8 5.41 -20.72 0.94
N SER A 9 6.17 -20.78 2.04
CA SER A 9 5.84 -20.07 3.25
C SER A 9 5.68 -18.61 2.84
N GLU A 10 4.46 -18.25 2.45
CA GLU A 10 3.96 -16.90 2.41
C GLU A 10 4.11 -16.41 3.85
N LYS A 11 5.29 -15.86 4.15
CA LYS A 11 5.58 -15.21 5.43
C LYS A 11 4.56 -14.09 5.50
N ALA A 12 3.41 -14.37 6.13
CA ALA A 12 2.39 -13.40 6.43
C ALA A 12 3.07 -12.33 7.28
N GLN A 13 3.55 -11.28 6.61
CA GLN A 13 4.21 -10.18 7.26
C GLN A 13 3.23 -9.66 8.31
N PRO A 14 3.62 -9.59 9.59
CA PRO A 14 2.69 -9.20 10.64
C PRO A 14 2.10 -7.84 10.29
N LEU A 15 0.77 -7.81 10.20
CA LEU A 15 0.04 -6.63 9.77
C LEU A 15 0.01 -5.67 10.96
N ALA A 16 0.69 -4.53 10.81
CA ALA A 16 0.66 -3.51 11.83
C ALA A 16 -0.63 -2.68 11.72
N TYR A 17 -1.16 -2.27 12.86
CA TYR A 17 -2.34 -1.42 12.93
C TYR A 17 -2.05 -0.18 13.76
N GLN A 18 -2.65 0.93 13.34
CA GLN A 18 -2.77 2.17 14.08
C GLN A 18 -4.23 2.35 14.49
N ILE A 19 -4.49 2.40 15.79
CA ILE A 19 -5.81 2.57 16.37
C ILE A 19 -5.80 3.90 17.12
N ARG A 20 -6.65 4.86 16.73
CA ARG A 20 -6.82 6.12 17.44
C ARG A 20 -8.07 6.08 18.28
N ILE A 21 -7.96 6.52 19.52
CA ILE A 21 -9.08 6.65 20.45
C ILE A 21 -9.05 8.03 21.11
N LYS A 22 -10.21 8.54 21.50
CA LYS A 22 -10.35 9.80 22.20
C LYS A 22 -10.09 9.61 23.69
N GLY A 23 -9.30 10.50 24.28
CA GLY A 23 -8.82 10.41 25.66
C GLY A 23 -7.36 9.96 25.75
N HIS A 24 -6.78 10.11 26.94
CA HIS A 24 -5.38 9.81 27.23
C HIS A 24 -5.24 8.48 27.98
N LEU A 25 -4.52 7.53 27.39
CA LEU A 25 -4.07 6.33 28.10
C LEU A 25 -2.63 6.52 28.57
N GLY A 26 -2.41 6.32 29.88
CA GLY A 26 -1.06 6.32 30.45
C GLY A 26 -0.27 5.06 30.06
N SER A 27 1.05 5.10 30.30
CA SER A 27 1.98 3.98 30.03
C SER A 27 1.66 2.68 30.78
N ALA A 28 0.87 2.73 31.85
CA ALA A 28 0.43 1.55 32.60
C ALA A 28 -0.51 0.61 31.80
N TRP A 29 -1.03 1.07 30.66
CA TRP A 29 -1.97 0.31 29.82
C TRP A 29 -1.29 -0.50 28.71
N THR A 30 0.04 -0.41 28.56
CA THR A 30 0.80 -1.10 27.51
C THR A 30 0.63 -2.62 27.56
N ASP A 31 0.67 -3.21 28.77
CA ASP A 31 0.45 -4.65 28.96
C ASP A 31 -1.00 -5.04 28.66
N TRP A 32 -1.96 -4.16 29.01
CA TRP A 32 -3.37 -4.37 28.71
C TRP A 32 -3.64 -4.41 27.21
N PHE A 33 -2.94 -3.60 26.42
CA PHE A 33 -3.06 -3.56 24.96
C PHE A 33 -2.09 -4.51 24.24
N SER A 34 -1.72 -5.61 24.89
CA SER A 34 -0.96 -6.71 24.28
C SER A 34 0.39 -6.27 23.68
N GLY A 35 1.05 -5.30 24.31
CA GLY A 35 2.37 -4.81 23.87
C GLY A 35 2.32 -3.79 22.72
N LEU A 36 1.15 -3.21 22.42
CA LEU A 36 1.06 -2.06 21.52
C LEU A 36 1.76 -0.84 22.13
N THR A 37 2.48 -0.11 21.29
CA THR A 37 3.03 1.20 21.66
C THR A 37 1.88 2.19 21.84
N ILE A 38 1.81 2.79 23.03
CA ILE A 38 0.82 3.80 23.40
C ILE A 38 1.47 5.17 23.30
N THR A 39 1.01 5.98 22.36
CA THR A 39 1.45 7.36 22.18
C THR A 39 0.31 8.31 22.45
N THR A 40 0.47 9.14 23.46
CA THR A 40 -0.42 10.25 23.75
C THR A 40 -0.18 11.39 22.77
N LEU A 41 -1.25 11.96 22.21
CA LEU A 41 -1.19 13.11 21.31
C LEU A 41 -1.67 14.40 22.01
N ASP A 42 -1.12 15.54 21.58
CA ASP A 42 -1.44 16.87 22.14
C ASP A 42 -2.91 17.28 21.90
N ASN A 43 -3.60 16.63 20.97
CA ASN A 43 -5.00 16.89 20.61
C ASN A 43 -6.03 16.22 21.53
N GLY A 44 -5.60 15.50 22.58
CA GLY A 44 -6.54 14.77 23.44
C GLY A 44 -6.79 13.32 23.05
N GLU A 45 -6.00 12.76 22.14
CA GLU A 45 -6.17 11.39 21.66
C GLU A 45 -5.01 10.49 22.07
N THR A 46 -5.24 9.18 22.04
CA THR A 46 -4.21 8.16 22.18
C THR A 46 -4.12 7.36 20.89
N LEU A 47 -2.90 7.21 20.39
CA LEU A 47 -2.54 6.36 19.28
C LEU A 47 -1.94 5.05 19.80
N LEU A 48 -2.57 3.93 19.47
CA LEU A 48 -2.08 2.59 19.74
C LEU A 48 -1.50 2.02 18.43
N THR A 49 -0.21 1.66 18.43
CA THR A 49 0.48 1.17 17.23
C THR A 49 1.23 -0.12 17.50
N GLY A 50 1.13 -1.09 16.58
CA GLY A 50 1.97 -2.28 16.59
C GLY A 50 1.41 -3.45 15.78
N PRO A 51 2.13 -4.58 15.76
CA PRO A 51 1.76 -5.75 14.99
C PRO A 51 0.51 -6.44 15.57
N VAL A 52 -0.37 -6.90 14.68
CA VAL A 52 -1.54 -7.69 15.04
C VAL A 52 -1.50 -9.00 14.27
N VAL A 53 -1.55 -10.11 15.01
CA VAL A 53 -1.30 -11.46 14.48
C VAL A 53 -2.39 -11.96 13.53
N ASP A 54 -3.65 -11.57 13.77
CA ASP A 54 -4.81 -11.92 12.93
C ASP A 54 -5.99 -10.96 13.17
N GLN A 55 -7.12 -11.18 12.47
CA GLN A 55 -8.33 -10.38 12.68
C GLN A 55 -8.99 -10.60 14.05
N ALA A 56 -8.86 -11.77 14.66
CA ALA A 56 -9.43 -12.04 15.98
C ALA A 56 -8.74 -11.21 17.07
N ALA A 57 -7.41 -11.09 16.99
CA ALA A 57 -6.61 -10.21 17.83
C ALA A 57 -6.99 -8.75 17.66
N LEU A 58 -7.21 -8.28 16.42
CA LEU A 58 -7.71 -6.93 16.15
C LEU A 58 -9.05 -6.68 16.83
N HIS A 59 -10.02 -7.60 16.67
CA HIS A 59 -11.33 -7.48 17.33
C HIS A 59 -11.22 -7.53 18.85
N GLY A 60 -10.27 -8.30 19.40
CA GLY A 60 -9.95 -8.30 20.83
C GLY A 60 -9.47 -6.93 21.33
N LEU A 61 -8.60 -6.26 20.57
CA LEU A 61 -8.13 -4.90 20.88
C LEU A 61 -9.28 -3.88 20.83
N LEU A 62 -10.15 -3.95 19.82
CA LEU A 62 -11.32 -3.06 19.73
C LEU A 62 -12.34 -3.30 20.85
N ARG A 63 -12.47 -4.54 21.33
CA ARG A 63 -13.27 -4.84 22.53
C ARG A 63 -12.66 -4.17 23.76
N LYS A 64 -11.33 -4.22 23.94
CA LYS A 64 -10.66 -3.54 25.06
C LYS A 64 -10.87 -2.02 25.02
N VAL A 65 -10.87 -1.40 23.83
CA VAL A 65 -11.21 0.02 23.67
C VAL A 65 -12.64 0.33 24.16
N ARG A 66 -13.60 -0.52 23.81
CA ARG A 66 -14.98 -0.40 24.32
C ARG A 66 -15.05 -0.56 25.83
N ASP A 67 -14.29 -1.49 26.41
CA ASP A 67 -14.34 -1.77 27.84
C ASP A 67 -13.74 -0.62 28.70
N VAL A 68 -12.84 0.19 28.13
CA VAL A 68 -12.36 1.45 28.76
C VAL A 68 -13.28 2.65 28.49
N ALA A 69 -14.42 2.44 27.83
CA ALA A 69 -15.42 3.46 27.48
C ALA A 69 -14.87 4.66 26.67
N MET A 70 -13.77 4.45 25.93
CA MET A 70 -13.17 5.50 25.09
C MET A 70 -13.70 5.44 23.66
N PRO A 71 -14.13 6.57 23.07
CA PRO A 71 -14.56 6.61 21.68
C PRO A 71 -13.44 6.22 20.71
N LEU A 72 -13.72 5.24 19.85
CA LEU A 72 -12.84 4.89 18.74
C LEU A 72 -12.92 5.97 17.66
N VAL A 73 -11.77 6.52 17.27
CA VAL A 73 -11.66 7.57 16.25
C VAL A 73 -11.32 6.96 14.89
N SER A 74 -10.32 6.08 14.81
CA SER A 74 -9.95 5.42 13.55
C SER A 74 -9.19 4.11 13.77
N VAL A 75 -9.23 3.24 12.76
CA VAL A 75 -8.43 2.01 12.65
C VAL A 75 -7.82 1.98 11.27
N ILE A 76 -6.49 2.01 11.19
CA ILE A 76 -5.75 2.04 9.93
C ILE A 76 -4.79 0.86 9.93
N ARG A 77 -4.85 0.04 8.89
CA ARG A 77 -3.83 -0.98 8.62
C ARG A 77 -2.61 -0.28 8.04
N VAL A 78 -1.50 -0.34 8.74
CA VAL A 78 -0.21 0.20 8.30
C VAL A 78 0.67 -0.95 7.83
N LYS A 79 1.35 -0.75 6.69
CA LYS A 79 2.47 -1.65 6.36
C LYS A 79 3.54 -1.40 7.43
N PRO A 80 4.16 -2.44 8.01
CA PRO A 80 5.32 -2.22 8.87
C PRO A 80 6.33 -1.43 8.05
N ASP A 81 6.69 -0.26 8.55
CA ASP A 81 7.60 0.67 7.88
C ASP A 81 8.98 -0.01 7.85
N PRO A 82 9.55 -0.34 6.68
CA PRO A 82 11.00 -0.45 6.61
C PRO A 82 11.46 1.00 6.77
N ALA A 83 11.99 1.33 7.95
CA ALA A 83 12.52 2.65 8.26
C ALA A 83 13.14 3.31 7.02
N ASP A 84 12.60 4.49 6.63
CA ASP A 84 13.09 5.45 5.60
C ASP A 84 12.07 5.79 4.51
N ALA A 85 11.23 6.80 4.76
CA ALA A 85 10.40 7.45 3.75
C ALA A 85 11.22 8.21 2.66
N SER A 86 12.54 8.33 2.83
CA SER A 86 13.48 8.73 1.75
C SER A 86 13.74 7.61 0.75
N ASP A 87 13.66 6.36 1.19
CA ASP A 87 13.91 5.18 0.34
C ASP A 87 12.73 4.87 -0.57
N VAL A 88 11.49 5.29 -0.23
CA VAL A 88 10.34 5.04 -1.11
C VAL A 88 10.37 5.91 -2.36
N ASN A 89 10.80 7.18 -2.26
CA ASN A 89 10.94 8.04 -3.44
C ASN A 89 12.15 7.61 -4.27
N GLN A 90 13.29 7.29 -3.65
CA GLN A 90 14.43 6.72 -4.37
C GLN A 90 14.10 5.38 -5.01
N ALA A 91 13.40 4.47 -4.31
CA ALA A 91 12.97 3.20 -4.87
C ALA A 91 11.94 3.41 -5.99
N LYS A 92 11.02 4.37 -5.87
CA LYS A 92 10.08 4.70 -6.95
C LYS A 92 10.81 5.24 -8.18
N GLU A 93 11.75 6.17 -7.99
CA GLU A 93 12.56 6.73 -9.08
C GLU A 93 13.47 5.68 -9.71
N GLN A 94 14.11 4.82 -8.91
CA GLN A 94 14.92 3.70 -9.39
C GLN A 94 14.07 2.66 -10.14
N VAL A 95 12.88 2.35 -9.64
CA VAL A 95 11.95 1.45 -10.32
C VAL A 95 11.47 2.07 -11.63
N VAL A 96 11.07 3.36 -11.64
CA VAL A 96 10.67 4.07 -12.86
C VAL A 96 11.82 4.10 -13.88
N ALA A 97 13.02 4.49 -13.46
CA ALA A 97 14.21 4.51 -14.31
C ALA A 97 14.54 3.10 -14.85
N MET A 98 14.39 2.06 -14.04
CA MET A 98 14.56 0.67 -14.46
C MET A 98 13.55 0.25 -15.53
N PHE A 99 12.31 0.75 -15.47
CA PHE A 99 11.32 0.52 -16.52
C PHE A 99 11.57 1.39 -17.77
N GLU A 100 12.00 2.64 -17.62
CA GLU A 100 12.35 3.54 -18.74
C GLU A 100 13.51 2.99 -19.57
N GLU A 101 14.53 2.43 -18.92
CA GLU A 101 15.67 1.82 -19.61
C GLU A 101 15.26 0.65 -20.52
N ARG A 102 14.14 0.00 -20.20
CA ARG A 102 13.56 -1.13 -20.95
C ARG A 102 12.65 -0.69 -22.10
N THR A 103 12.45 0.61 -22.30
CA THR A 103 11.75 1.15 -23.47
C THR A 103 12.73 1.74 -24.46
N LEU A 104 12.41 1.66 -25.75
CA LEU A 104 13.25 2.25 -26.81
C LEU A 104 13.29 3.78 -26.73
N LEU A 105 12.20 4.40 -26.26
CA LEU A 105 12.08 5.86 -26.16
C LEU A 105 12.60 6.44 -24.84
N LYS A 106 13.13 5.61 -23.94
CA LYS A 106 13.67 6.04 -22.63
C LYS A 106 12.67 6.88 -21.82
N ASN A 107 11.40 6.50 -21.90
CA ASN A 107 10.30 7.10 -21.15
C ASN A 107 9.16 6.06 -21.03
N LEU A 108 8.34 6.20 -19.99
CA LEU A 108 7.14 5.37 -19.80
C LEU A 108 5.92 5.99 -20.47
N PRO A 109 5.06 5.17 -21.09
CA PRO A 109 3.78 5.66 -21.60
C PRO A 109 2.92 6.13 -20.43
N THR A 110 2.30 7.30 -20.58
CA THR A 110 1.33 7.81 -19.61
C THR A 110 -0.10 7.52 -20.06
N VAL A 111 -1.05 7.63 -19.13
CA VAL A 111 -2.49 7.56 -19.43
C VAL A 111 -2.89 8.62 -20.47
N VAL A 112 -2.23 9.78 -20.44
CA VAL A 112 -2.48 10.86 -21.41
C VAL A 112 -2.05 10.45 -22.82
N ASP A 113 -0.95 9.70 -22.96
CA ASP A 113 -0.48 9.25 -24.26
C ASP A 113 -1.44 8.23 -24.88
N THR A 114 -1.92 7.28 -24.08
CA THR A 114 -2.97 6.34 -24.51
C THR A 114 -4.27 7.06 -24.90
N ALA A 115 -4.69 8.06 -24.11
CA ALA A 115 -5.89 8.84 -24.40
C ALA A 115 -5.75 9.65 -25.70
N ARG A 116 -4.59 10.26 -25.94
CA ARG A 116 -4.28 11.00 -27.18
C ARG A 116 -4.30 10.07 -28.39
N LEU A 117 -3.73 8.87 -28.27
CA LEU A 117 -3.77 7.88 -29.35
C LEU A 117 -5.21 7.47 -29.68
N ALA A 118 -6.01 7.16 -28.65
CA ALA A 118 -7.43 6.83 -28.85
C ALA A 118 -8.21 7.97 -29.52
N ALA A 119 -7.96 9.22 -29.09
CA ALA A 119 -8.56 10.40 -29.68
C ALA A 119 -8.17 10.58 -31.17
N PHE A 120 -6.89 10.34 -31.51
CA PHE A 120 -6.44 10.36 -32.90
C PHE A 120 -7.14 9.29 -33.73
N LEU A 121 -7.20 8.05 -33.25
CA LEU A 121 -7.84 6.94 -33.94
C LEU A 121 -9.35 7.15 -34.16
N ALA A 122 -10.01 7.87 -33.25
CA ALA A 122 -11.42 8.23 -33.37
C ALA A 122 -11.68 9.47 -34.25
N SER A 123 -10.62 10.17 -34.69
CA SER A 123 -10.73 11.40 -35.49
C SER A 123 -10.75 11.13 -37.00
N ASP A 124 -11.13 12.14 -37.78
CA ASP A 124 -11.04 12.12 -39.25
C ASP A 124 -9.60 11.93 -39.77
N GLY A 125 -8.59 12.18 -38.93
CA GLY A 125 -7.18 11.94 -39.26
C GLY A 125 -6.86 10.46 -39.48
N ALA A 126 -7.66 9.55 -38.93
CA ALA A 126 -7.51 8.10 -39.04
C ALA A 126 -8.49 7.44 -40.02
N ARG A 127 -9.18 8.21 -40.90
CA ARG A 127 -10.27 7.72 -41.76
C ARG A 127 -9.95 6.54 -42.70
N VAL A 128 -8.67 6.26 -42.92
CA VAL A 128 -8.18 5.14 -43.77
C VAL A 128 -7.63 3.96 -42.96
N LEU A 129 -7.69 4.03 -41.63
CA LEU A 129 -7.18 3.00 -40.73
C LEU A 129 -8.35 2.18 -40.17
N THR A 130 -8.39 0.90 -40.50
CA THR A 130 -9.39 -0.06 -39.98
C THR A 130 -8.72 -1.41 -39.72
N GLY A 131 -9.30 -2.21 -38.81
CA GLY A 131 -8.79 -3.55 -38.47
C GLY A 131 -7.34 -3.58 -37.96
N THR A 132 -6.82 -2.44 -37.48
CA THR A 132 -5.41 -2.28 -37.10
C THR A 132 -5.25 -2.30 -35.59
N ILE A 133 -4.17 -2.91 -35.10
CA ILE A 133 -3.76 -2.89 -33.69
C ILE A 133 -2.60 -1.89 -33.55
N VAL A 134 -2.67 -1.00 -32.57
CA VAL A 134 -1.61 -0.02 -32.29
C VAL A 134 -1.10 -0.21 -30.87
N ASN A 135 0.22 -0.24 -30.69
CA ASN A 135 0.87 -0.37 -29.39
C ASN A 135 1.31 1.01 -28.86
N ALA A 136 0.94 1.33 -27.61
CA ALA A 136 1.31 2.57 -26.93
C ALA A 136 2.22 2.27 -25.72
N SER A 137 3.35 1.60 -25.98
CA SER A 137 4.26 1.07 -24.94
C SER A 137 5.58 1.82 -24.79
N SER A 138 5.76 2.93 -25.53
CA SER A 138 7.06 3.60 -25.70
C SER A 138 8.16 2.69 -26.29
N GLY A 139 7.75 1.61 -26.98
CA GLY A 139 8.67 0.61 -27.50
C GLY A 139 9.25 -0.27 -26.38
N SER A 140 8.40 -0.70 -25.45
CA SER A 140 8.81 -1.65 -24.41
C SER A 140 9.35 -2.94 -25.03
N VAL A 141 10.56 -3.36 -24.64
CA VAL A 141 11.26 -4.53 -25.18
C VAL A 141 11.08 -5.77 -24.27
N ILE A 142 9.97 -5.82 -23.54
CA ILE A 142 9.62 -6.98 -22.71
C ILE A 142 8.99 -8.07 -23.58
N ASP A 143 9.59 -9.27 -23.56
CA ASP A 143 8.99 -10.55 -23.96
C ASP A 143 8.56 -11.29 -22.68
#